data_AF-Q0UQM5-F1
#
_entry.id   AF-Q0UQM5-F1
#
_cell.length_a   1.000
_cell.length_b   1.000
_cell.length_c   1.000
_cell.angle_alpha   90.00
_cell.angle_beta   90.00
_cell.angle_gamma   90.00
#
_symmetry.space_group_name_H-M   'P 1'
#
loop_
_entity.id
_entity.type
_entity.pdbx_description
1 polymer ?
#
loop_
_entity_poly.entity_id
_entity_poly.type
_entity_poly.pdbx_seq_one_letter_code
_entity_poly.pdbx_strand_id
1 'polypeptide(L)'
;MLARSIFNVAAVAALAVGQVAAEIIYAGVNSAGGEFAQSNLPGTFGTDYQFIEETAIDFFLDAGINTIRLPFLLERPSTRPTSKSSQQLLITLPSQGGYVILDAHNYMRYNNPAMQPFSGSVIGQRI
;
A
#
# COMPACT_ATOMS: atom_id res chain seq x y z
N MET A 1 18.45 -74.63 9.35
CA MET A 1 19.12 -73.87 8.27
C MET A 1 18.30 -74.12 7.01
N LEU A 2 17.61 -73.19 6.36
CA LEU A 2 17.95 -71.82 6.02
C LEU A 2 16.79 -70.85 6.26
N ALA A 3 17.14 -69.64 6.71
CA ALA A 3 16.33 -68.43 6.65
C ALA A 3 16.33 -67.90 5.18
N ARG A 4 15.43 -67.06 4.69
CA ARG A 4 15.02 -65.74 5.18
C ARG A 4 13.93 -65.20 4.25
N SER A 5 12.86 -64.71 4.86
CA SER A 5 12.24 -63.41 4.62
C SER A 5 11.61 -63.11 3.25
N ILE A 6 10.28 -63.15 3.24
CA ILE A 6 9.42 -62.42 2.31
C ILE A 6 9.37 -60.97 2.81
N PHE A 7 10.28 -60.10 2.35
CA PHE A 7 10.14 -58.65 2.59
C PHE A 7 9.18 -58.08 1.54
N ASN A 8 7.89 -58.16 1.85
CA ASN A 8 6.92 -57.17 1.39
C ASN A 8 7.14 -55.86 2.14
N VAL A 9 6.57 -54.79 1.59
CA VAL A 9 6.61 -53.40 2.07
C VAL A 9 7.75 -52.59 1.46
N ALA A 10 7.68 -52.40 0.14
CA ALA A 10 8.06 -51.13 -0.45
C ALA A 10 7.07 -50.07 0.06
N ALA A 11 7.27 -49.59 1.29
CA ALA A 11 6.63 -48.37 1.76
C ALA A 11 7.23 -47.22 0.96
N VAL A 12 6.61 -46.89 -0.16
CA VAL A 12 6.75 -45.57 -0.77
C VAL A 12 6.10 -44.61 0.23
N ALA A 13 6.89 -44.10 1.16
CA ALA A 13 6.50 -42.95 1.97
C ALA A 13 6.38 -41.77 0.99
N ALA A 14 5.18 -41.56 0.47
CA ALA A 14 4.83 -40.31 -0.18
C ALA A 14 5.06 -39.22 0.87
N LEU A 15 6.16 -38.46 0.73
CA LEU A 15 6.28 -37.18 1.40
C LEU A 15 5.15 -36.33 0.83
N ALA A 16 4.04 -36.26 1.56
CA ALA A 16 3.06 -35.23 1.39
C ALA A 16 3.77 -33.91 1.73
N VAL A 17 4.36 -33.28 0.72
CA VAL A 17 4.72 -31.87 0.79
C VAL A 17 3.38 -31.17 0.89
N GLY A 18 2.93 -30.89 2.11
CA GLY A 18 1.69 -30.17 2.33
C GLY A 18 1.75 -28.89 1.51
N GLN A 19 0.85 -28.73 0.55
CA GLN A 19 0.74 -27.46 -0.16
C GLN A 19 0.29 -26.44 0.87
N VAL A 20 1.23 -25.63 1.35
CA VAL A 20 0.91 -24.44 2.13
C VAL A 20 0.34 -23.44 1.14
N ALA A 21 -0.99 -23.40 1.04
CA ALA A 21 -1.68 -22.35 0.34
C ALA A 21 -1.61 -21.08 1.20
N ALA A 22 -1.01 -20.02 0.65
CA ALA A 22 -1.05 -18.69 1.23
C ALA A 22 -2.08 -17.87 0.46
N GLU A 23 -3.06 -17.31 1.17
CA GLU A 23 -4.06 -16.41 0.59
C GLU A 23 -3.53 -14.98 0.61
N ILE A 24 -3.62 -14.29 -0.53
CA ILE A 24 -3.33 -12.86 -0.61
C ILE A 24 -4.56 -12.11 -0.13
N ILE A 25 -4.54 -11.69 1.13
CA ILE A 25 -5.63 -10.93 1.76
C ILE A 25 -5.69 -9.47 1.27
N TYR A 26 -4.55 -8.91 0.83
CA TYR A 26 -4.44 -7.54 0.32
C TYR A 26 -3.66 -7.54 -0.99
N ALA A 27 -4.36 -7.27 -2.09
CA ALA A 27 -3.77 -7.05 -3.41
C ALA A 27 -4.18 -5.66 -3.89
N GLY A 28 -3.22 -4.86 -4.33
CA GLY A 28 -3.42 -3.43 -4.39
C GLY A 28 -2.56 -2.64 -5.38
N VAL A 29 -2.95 -1.38 -5.56
CA VAL A 29 -2.23 -0.37 -6.35
C VAL A 29 -1.94 0.88 -5.51
N ASN A 30 -1.01 1.71 -5.99
CA ASN A 30 -0.75 3.02 -5.40
C ASN A 30 -1.51 4.10 -6.17
N SER A 31 -2.27 4.92 -5.47
CA SER A 31 -2.86 6.16 -5.98
C SER A 31 -1.84 7.30 -5.84
N ALA A 32 -0.78 7.28 -6.65
CA ALA A 32 0.23 8.34 -6.66
C ALA A 32 -0.37 9.70 -7.08
N GLY A 33 0.21 10.78 -6.56
CA GLY A 33 -0.10 12.16 -6.93
C GLY A 33 -0.26 13.08 -5.73
N GLY A 34 -0.75 12.58 -4.58
CA GLY A 34 -0.90 13.35 -3.35
C GLY A 34 0.42 13.78 -2.71
N GLU A 35 1.52 13.10 -3.09
CA GLU A 35 2.89 13.32 -2.65
C GLU A 35 3.76 14.13 -3.62
N PHE A 36 3.24 14.45 -4.82
CA PHE A 36 4.01 15.12 -5.87
C PHE A 36 4.44 16.53 -5.47
N ALA A 37 5.42 17.10 -6.19
CA ALA A 37 5.92 18.46 -5.96
C ALA A 37 6.35 18.72 -4.50
N GLN A 38 7.20 17.84 -3.95
CA GLN A 38 7.70 17.88 -2.57
C GLN A 38 8.44 19.17 -2.17
N SER A 39 8.93 19.95 -3.16
CA SER A 39 9.56 21.24 -2.95
C SER A 39 8.58 22.42 -2.96
N ASN A 40 7.31 22.21 -3.34
CA ASN A 40 6.26 23.21 -3.33
C ASN A 40 5.24 22.90 -2.23
N LEU A 41 5.50 23.44 -1.04
CA LEU A 41 4.72 23.20 0.17
C LEU A 41 3.98 24.49 0.61
N PRO A 42 2.66 24.43 0.90
CA PRO A 42 1.81 23.24 0.81
C PRO A 42 1.45 22.85 -0.64
N GLY A 43 1.69 23.72 -1.62
CA GLY A 43 1.28 23.53 -3.01
C GLY A 43 -0.24 23.68 -3.20
N THR A 44 -0.69 23.58 -4.46
CA THR A 44 -2.09 23.77 -4.89
C THR A 44 -2.67 22.46 -5.45
N PHE A 45 -3.82 22.03 -4.93
CA PHE A 45 -4.53 20.85 -5.43
C PHE A 45 -4.97 21.05 -6.89
N GLY A 46 -4.79 20.04 -7.74
CA GLY A 46 -5.05 20.11 -9.18
C GLY A 46 -3.95 20.80 -9.99
N THR A 47 -2.85 21.24 -9.35
CA THR A 47 -1.68 21.81 -10.03
C THR A 47 -0.40 21.11 -9.56
N ASP A 48 -0.09 21.21 -8.28
CA ASP A 48 1.11 20.63 -7.67
C ASP A 48 0.91 19.18 -7.23
N TYR A 49 -0.33 18.82 -6.91
CA TYR A 49 -0.72 17.48 -6.46
C TYR A 49 -2.20 17.20 -6.74
N GLN A 50 -2.54 15.93 -6.95
CA GLN A 50 -3.91 15.47 -7.17
C GLN A 50 -4.02 13.99 -6.76
N PHE A 51 -5.22 13.52 -6.45
CA PHE A 51 -5.49 12.09 -6.23
C PHE A 51 -6.15 11.48 -7.47
N ILE A 52 -6.06 10.17 -7.63
CA ILE A 52 -6.75 9.51 -8.75
C ILE A 52 -8.26 9.75 -8.68
N GLU A 53 -8.88 9.89 -9.84
CA GLU A 53 -10.33 10.04 -9.95
C GLU A 53 -11.03 8.73 -9.53
N GLU A 54 -12.27 8.85 -9.04
CA GLU A 54 -13.07 7.71 -8.57
C GLU A 54 -13.27 6.63 -9.65
N THR A 55 -13.38 7.02 -10.92
CA THR A 55 -13.56 6.07 -12.03
C THR A 55 -12.35 5.16 -12.23
N ALA A 56 -11.14 5.60 -11.86
CA ALA A 56 -9.94 4.76 -11.91
C ALA A 56 -9.97 3.69 -10.80
N ILE A 57 -10.68 3.94 -9.71
CA ILE A 57 -10.79 3.02 -8.58
C ILE A 57 -11.75 1.89 -8.88
N ASP A 58 -12.92 2.23 -9.43
CA ASP A 58 -13.91 1.24 -9.83
C ASP A 58 -13.29 0.23 -10.82
N PHE A 59 -12.45 0.71 -11.76
CA PHE A 59 -11.69 -0.15 -12.67
C PHE A 59 -10.82 -1.19 -11.94
N PHE A 60 -10.15 -0.81 -10.86
CA PHE A 60 -9.32 -1.73 -10.08
C PHE A 60 -10.15 -2.67 -9.20
N LEU A 61 -11.24 -2.18 -8.60
CA LEU A 61 -12.17 -3.01 -7.84
C LEU A 61 -12.80 -4.11 -8.71
N ASP A 62 -13.26 -3.75 -9.91
CA ASP A 62 -13.81 -4.69 -10.89
C ASP A 62 -12.79 -5.73 -11.36
N ALA A 63 -11.50 -5.37 -11.36
CA ALA A 63 -10.39 -6.27 -11.66
C ALA A 63 -10.01 -7.21 -10.49
N GLY A 64 -10.72 -7.14 -9.35
CA GLY A 64 -10.47 -7.97 -8.17
C GLY A 64 -9.39 -7.43 -7.24
N ILE A 65 -8.97 -6.18 -7.41
CA ILE A 65 -8.07 -5.49 -6.47
C ILE A 65 -8.89 -4.98 -5.29
N ASN A 66 -8.37 -5.15 -4.08
CA ASN A 66 -9.10 -4.78 -2.86
C ASN A 66 -8.38 -3.73 -2.00
N THR A 67 -7.16 -3.30 -2.36
CA THR A 67 -6.36 -2.39 -1.53
C THR A 67 -5.80 -1.24 -2.34
N ILE A 68 -5.90 0.00 -1.84
CA ILE A 68 -5.28 1.18 -2.44
C ILE A 68 -4.39 1.86 -1.41
N ARG A 69 -3.11 2.02 -1.74
CA ARG A 69 -2.19 2.87 -0.98
C ARG A 69 -2.31 4.30 -1.50
N LEU A 70 -2.53 5.25 -0.60
CA LEU A 70 -2.72 6.67 -0.90
C LEU A 70 -1.58 7.47 -0.26
N PRO A 71 -0.50 7.76 -1.03
CA PRO A 71 0.59 8.60 -0.59
C PRO A 71 0.16 10.07 -0.46
N PHE A 72 0.60 10.73 0.62
CA PHE A 72 0.42 12.16 0.85
C PHE A 72 1.60 12.75 1.63
N LEU A 73 1.76 14.07 1.62
CA LEU A 73 2.74 14.77 2.45
C LEU A 73 2.08 15.32 3.72
N LEU A 74 2.69 15.09 4.88
CA LEU A 74 2.24 15.62 6.18
C LEU A 74 2.15 17.15 6.20
N GLU A 75 2.96 17.83 5.40
CA GLU A 75 3.02 19.28 5.28
C GLU A 75 1.79 19.86 4.55
N ARG A 76 0.97 19.01 3.92
CA ARG A 76 -0.25 19.44 3.24
C ARG A 76 -1.42 19.44 4.21
N PRO A 77 -2.10 20.59 4.41
CA PRO A 77 -3.30 20.66 5.25
C PRO A 77 -4.46 19.82 4.70
N SER A 78 -4.39 19.37 3.45
CA SER A 78 -5.33 18.42 2.83
C SER A 78 -5.28 17.00 3.41
N THR A 79 -4.44 16.73 4.41
CA THR A 79 -4.53 15.53 5.26
C THR A 79 -5.81 15.46 6.06
N ARG A 80 -6.46 16.61 6.32
CA ARG A 80 -7.90 16.62 6.49
C ARG A 80 -8.52 16.63 5.10
N PRO A 81 -9.20 15.55 4.70
CA PRO A 81 -9.80 15.49 3.39
C PRO A 81 -10.89 16.57 3.40
N THR A 82 -10.60 17.71 2.77
CA THR A 82 -11.46 18.90 2.75
C THR A 82 -11.84 19.24 1.31
N SER A 83 -11.08 18.75 0.33
CA SER A 83 -11.57 18.60 -1.04
C SER A 83 -12.51 17.40 -1.11
N LYS A 84 -13.65 17.56 -1.77
CA LYS A 84 -14.67 16.50 -1.90
C LYS A 84 -14.09 15.19 -2.46
N SER A 85 -13.12 15.26 -3.37
CA SER A 85 -12.51 14.10 -4.04
C SER A 85 -11.67 13.21 -3.12
N SER A 86 -10.86 13.80 -2.23
CA SER A 86 -10.07 13.00 -1.27
C SER A 86 -10.94 12.36 -0.19
N GLN A 87 -12.03 13.03 0.23
CA GLN A 87 -13.02 12.44 1.14
C GLN A 87 -13.76 11.27 0.49
N GLN A 88 -14.15 11.44 -0.78
CA GLN A 88 -14.87 10.42 -1.52
C GLN A 88 -14.01 9.15 -1.65
N LEU A 89 -12.70 9.27 -1.89
CA LEU A 89 -11.81 8.10 -1.95
C LEU A 89 -11.70 7.33 -0.62
N LEU A 90 -11.55 8.06 0.50
CA LEU A 90 -11.49 7.47 1.84
C LEU A 90 -12.83 6.91 2.34
N ILE A 91 -13.95 7.31 1.75
CA ILE A 91 -15.31 6.90 2.15
C ILE A 91 -15.88 5.83 1.21
N THR A 92 -15.69 6.00 -0.10
CA THR A 92 -16.25 5.15 -1.15
C THR A 92 -15.57 3.78 -1.17
N LEU A 93 -14.23 3.71 -1.11
CA LEU A 93 -13.52 2.43 -1.20
C LEU A 93 -13.89 1.47 -0.04
N PRO A 94 -13.93 1.92 1.24
CA PRO A 94 -14.38 1.05 2.32
C PRO A 94 -15.85 0.64 2.21
N SER A 95 -16.70 1.49 1.64
CA SER A 95 -18.11 1.16 1.43
C SER A 95 -18.34 0.04 0.39
N GLN A 96 -17.37 -0.14 -0.53
CA GLN A 96 -17.36 -1.22 -1.53
C GLN A 96 -16.56 -2.45 -1.09
N GLY A 97 -16.12 -2.51 0.18
CA GLY A 97 -15.35 -3.63 0.73
C GLY A 97 -13.85 -3.60 0.43
N GLY A 98 -13.33 -2.50 -0.10
CA GLY A 98 -11.89 -2.28 -0.29
C GLY A 98 -11.21 -1.62 0.91
N TYR A 99 -9.88 -1.60 0.90
CA TYR A 99 -9.03 -1.10 1.97
C TYR A 99 -8.19 0.07 1.48
N VAL A 100 -8.07 1.12 2.30
CA VAL A 100 -7.18 2.26 2.01
C VAL A 100 -6.02 2.26 3.00
N ILE A 101 -4.79 2.31 2.49
CA ILE A 101 -3.58 2.54 3.29
C ILE A 101 -3.21 4.01 3.15
N LEU A 102 -3.36 4.77 4.23
CA LEU A 102 -2.90 6.15 4.30
C LEU A 102 -1.39 6.16 4.52
N ASP A 103 -0.66 6.71 3.56
CA ASP A 103 0.80 6.70 3.55
C ASP A 103 1.35 8.12 3.66
N ALA A 104 1.84 8.45 4.86
CA ALA A 104 2.62 9.67 5.07
C ALA A 104 3.98 9.52 4.36
N HIS A 105 4.04 9.99 3.13
CA HIS A 105 5.11 9.77 2.17
C HIS A 105 6.31 10.69 2.40
N ASN A 106 6.78 10.70 3.64
CA ASN A 106 7.62 11.74 4.20
C ASN A 106 9.07 11.30 4.45
N TYR A 107 9.41 10.04 4.17
CA TYR A 107 10.78 9.51 4.35
C TYR A 107 11.36 9.81 5.75
N MET A 108 10.51 9.75 6.77
CA MET A 108 10.82 10.12 8.16
C MET A 108 11.29 11.58 8.35
N ARG A 109 10.86 12.50 7.48
CA ARG A 109 11.19 13.93 7.52
C ARG A 109 9.94 14.81 7.49
N TYR A 110 10.08 16.03 8.00
CA TYR A 110 9.03 17.05 7.96
C TYR A 110 9.64 18.39 7.51
N ASN A 111 8.91 19.21 6.73
CA ASN A 111 9.30 20.50 6.13
C ASN A 111 10.38 20.47 5.03
N ASN A 112 11.07 19.35 4.80
CA ASN A 112 12.00 19.20 3.69
C ASN A 112 12.13 17.73 3.23
N PRO A 113 11.07 17.15 2.64
CA PRO A 113 11.08 15.74 2.20
C PRO A 113 11.93 15.51 0.92
N ALA A 114 12.17 16.55 0.12
CA ALA A 114 12.80 16.45 -1.20
C ALA A 114 14.32 16.18 -1.19
N MET A 115 15.02 16.48 -0.09
CA MET A 115 16.48 16.32 -0.02
C MET A 115 16.89 14.97 0.59
N GLN A 116 17.38 14.07 -0.28
CA GLN A 116 18.04 12.81 0.09
C GLN A 116 19.54 12.89 -0.27
N PRO A 117 20.45 12.19 0.44
CA PRO A 117 20.34 11.57 1.77
C PRO A 117 20.86 12.47 2.91
N PHE A 118 21.40 13.66 2.62
CA PHE A 118 22.23 14.43 3.56
C PHE A 118 21.50 15.49 4.41
N SER A 119 20.21 15.76 4.16
CA SER A 119 19.45 16.67 5.02
C SER A 119 18.60 15.90 6.02
N GLY A 120 19.05 15.88 7.27
CA GLY A 120 18.26 15.38 8.38
C GLY A 120 17.29 16.45 8.86
N SER A 121 16.08 16.50 8.30
CA SER A 121 14.98 17.14 9.04
C SER A 121 14.37 16.07 9.95
N VAL A 122 14.78 16.09 11.21
CA VAL A 122 14.27 15.18 12.25
C VAL A 122 12.93 15.74 12.74
N ILE A 123 11.91 14.89 12.82
CA ILE A 123 10.65 15.23 13.51
C ILE A 123 11.00 15.70 14.94
N GLY A 124 10.88 17.01 15.20
CA GLY A 124 11.27 17.61 16.48
C GLY A 124 12.37 18.69 16.43
N GLN A 125 12.95 19.00 15.27
CA GLN A 125 13.73 20.26 15.15
C GLN A 125 12.78 21.45 15.26
N ARG A 126 12.97 22.26 16.31
CA ARG A 126 12.24 23.50 16.49
C ARG A 126 12.55 24.44 15.33
N ILE A 127 11.48 24.98 14.74
CA ILE A 127 11.47 26.17 13.89
C ILE A 127 12.22 27.33 14.53
#